data_AF-A0A7W6AKT9-F1
#
_entry.id   AF-A0A7W6AKT9-F1
#
_cell.length_a   1.000
_cell.length_b   1.000
_cell.length_c   1.000
_cell.angle_alpha   90.00
_cell.angle_beta   90.00
_cell.angle_gamma   90.00
#
_symmetry.space_group_name_H-M   'P 1'
#
loop_
_entity.id
_entity.type
_entity.pdbx_description
1 polymer ?
#
loop_
_entity_poly.entity_id
_entity_poly.type
_entity_poly.pdbx_seq_one_letter_code
_entity_poly.pdbx_strand_id
1 'polypeptide(L)' 'MSDNETYPYTLEIIPPKADGGSYQWAIRKHGKMAQRSDRNHHSEAKARENGMAQIEKLLAGVGDR' A
#
# COMPACT_ATOMS: atom_id res chain seq x y z
N MET A 1 -16.99 3.83 1.33
CA MET A 1 -16.86 3.24 -0.02
C MET A 1 -15.37 3.28 -0.33
N SER A 2 -14.59 2.25 -0.05
CA SER A 2 -14.30 1.14 -0.98
C SER A 2 -13.46 0.02 -0.31
N ASP A 3 -13.87 -0.47 0.86
CA ASP A 3 -13.08 -1.49 1.60
C ASP A 3 -13.08 -2.87 0.91
N ASN A 4 -13.89 -3.06 -0.13
CA ASN A 4 -14.12 -4.36 -0.76
C ASN A 4 -13.37 -4.56 -2.09
N GLU A 5 -12.83 -3.49 -2.70
CA GLU A 5 -12.12 -3.61 -4.00
C GLU A 5 -10.71 -4.20 -3.83
N THR A 6 -10.13 -4.02 -2.65
CA THR A 6 -8.76 -4.45 -2.35
C THR A 6 -8.71 -5.66 -1.42
N TYR A 7 -9.85 -6.15 -0.91
CA TYR A 7 -9.92 -7.29 -0.01
C TYR A 7 -9.22 -8.52 -0.62
N PRO A 8 -8.38 -9.25 0.15
CA PRO A 8 -8.15 -9.16 1.60
C PRO A 8 -7.07 -8.15 2.03
N TYR A 9 -6.62 -7.30 1.11
CA TYR A 9 -5.57 -6.32 1.33
C TYR A 9 -6.12 -4.96 1.72
N THR A 10 -5.40 -4.26 2.59
CA THR A 10 -5.68 -2.89 3.02
C THR A 10 -4.43 -2.05 2.80
N LEU A 11 -4.59 -0.88 2.17
CA LEU A 11 -3.52 0.08 1.96
C LEU A 11 -3.51 1.14 3.06
N GLU A 12 -2.40 1.24 3.79
CA GLU A 12 -2.13 2.27 4.78
C GLU A 12 -1.08 3.23 4.23
N ILE A 13 -1.37 4.53 4.18
CA ILE A 13 -0.37 5.55 3.85
C ILE A 13 0.24 6.10 5.13
N ILE A 14 1.56 6.06 5.20
CA ILE A 14 2.34 6.47 6.36
C ILE A 14 2.97 7.84 6.01
N PRO A 15 2.51 8.93 6.64
CA PRO A 15 3.11 10.24 6.44
C PRO A 15 4.51 10.31 7.07
N PRO A 16 5.38 11.20 6.56
CA PRO A 16 6.69 11.40 7.15
C PRO A 16 6.61 11.95 8.58
N LYS A 17 7.52 11.52 9.44
CA LYS A 17 7.61 11.98 10.85
C LYS A 17 8.24 13.37 11.01
N ALA A 18 8.87 13.89 9.96
CA ALA A 18 9.55 15.18 9.95
C ALA A 18 9.14 15.97 8.70
N ASP A 19 9.06 17.29 8.82
CA ASP A 19 8.89 18.19 7.68
C ASP A 19 10.01 17.98 6.66
N GLY A 20 9.63 17.66 5.42
CA GLY A 20 10.57 17.28 4.35
C GLY A 20 10.91 15.78 4.27
N GLY A 21 10.33 14.96 5.14
CA GLY A 21 10.43 13.50 5.03
C GLY A 21 9.61 12.94 3.86
N SER A 22 9.75 11.65 3.62
CA SER A 22 9.05 10.97 2.53
C SER A 22 7.84 10.19 3.01
N TYR A 23 6.77 10.21 2.22
CA TYR A 23 5.62 9.33 2.41
C TYR A 23 6.02 7.90 2.13
N GLN A 24 5.46 6.99 2.91
CA GLN A 24 5.56 5.55 2.71
C GLN A 24 4.16 4.96 2.64
N TRP A 25 4.07 3.71 2.20
CA TRP A 25 2.83 2.95 2.25
C TRP A 25 3.10 1.59 2.88
N ALA A 26 2.07 0.97 3.44
CA ALA A 26 2.09 -0.39 3.94
C ALA A 26 0.82 -1.10 3.49
N ILE A 27 0.96 -2.36 3.09
CA ILE A 27 -0.16 -3.21 2.71
C ILE A 27 -0.30 -4.27 3.79
N ARG A 28 -1.51 -4.40 4.32
CA ARG A 28 -1.87 -5.45 5.27
C ARG A 28 -2.80 -6.44 4.61
N LYS A 29 -2.63 -7.74 4.89
CA LYS A 29 -3.56 -8.80 4.50
C LYS A 29 -4.25 -9.31 5.77
N HIS A 30 -5.58 -9.19 5.87
CA HIS A 30 -6.35 -9.54 7.07
C HIS A 30 -5.74 -8.95 8.37
N GLY A 31 -5.32 -7.68 8.33
CA GLY A 31 -4.72 -6.98 9.47
C GLY A 31 -3.24 -7.29 9.75
N LYS A 32 -2.65 -8.31 9.10
CA LYS A 32 -1.21 -8.62 9.21
C LYS A 32 -0.41 -7.90 8.14
N MET A 33 0.78 -7.41 8.48
CA MET A 33 1.66 -6.74 7.50
C MET A 33 2.07 -7.71 6.40
N ALA A 34 1.64 -7.44 5.17
CA ALA A 34 1.99 -8.23 4.00
C ALA A 34 3.19 -7.62 3.28
N GLN A 35 3.17 -6.29 3.10
CA GLN A 35 4.24 -5.57 2.43
C GLN A 35 4.37 -4.13 2.96
N ARG A 36 5.54 -3.53 2.80
CA ARG A 36 5.82 -2.12 3.11
C ARG A 36 6.57 -1.48 1.97
N SER A 37 6.42 -0.16 1.80
CA SER A 37 7.21 0.62 0.87
C SER A 37 8.65 0.70 1.36
N ASP A 38 9.53 0.01 0.67
CA ASP A 38 10.98 0.21 0.73
C ASP A 38 11.43 1.54 0.11
N ARG A 39 10.54 2.19 -0.67
CA ARG A 39 10.83 3.47 -1.33
C ARG A 39 10.21 4.66 -0.62
N ASN A 40 10.91 5.77 -0.72
CA ASN A 40 10.52 7.08 -0.26
C ASN A 40 9.72 7.80 -1.36
N HIS A 41 8.49 8.22 -1.05
CA HIS A 41 7.63 8.98 -1.98
C HIS A 41 7.56 10.45 -1.57
N HIS A 42 7.59 11.34 -2.56
CA HIS A 42 7.51 12.79 -2.32
C HIS A 42 6.09 13.30 -2.04
N SER A 43 5.06 12.47 -2.24
CA SER A 43 3.66 12.82 -1.99
C SER A 43 2.82 11.62 -1.57
N GLU A 44 1.76 11.89 -0.81
CA GLU A 44 0.76 10.90 -0.40
C GLU A 44 0.12 10.22 -1.63
N ALA A 45 -0.21 11.02 -2.65
CA ALA A 45 -0.81 10.52 -3.89
C ALA A 45 0.09 9.48 -4.57
N LYS A 46 1.41 9.73 -4.63
CA LYS A 46 2.34 8.79 -5.27
C LYS A 46 2.52 7.53 -4.43
N ALA A 47 2.56 7.66 -3.10
CA ALA A 47 2.57 6.51 -2.21
C ALA A 47 1.30 5.66 -2.39
N ARG A 48 0.13 6.29 -2.51
CA ARG A 48 -1.14 5.61 -2.73
C ARG A 48 -1.22 4.90 -4.08
N GLU A 49 -0.84 5.57 -5.16
CA GLU A 49 -0.80 4.98 -6.51
C GLU A 49 0.10 3.73 -6.54
N ASN A 50 1.31 3.83 -5.99
CA ASN A 50 2.23 2.67 -5.94
C ASN A 50 1.69 1.54 -5.06
N GLY A 51 1.12 1.87 -3.91
CA GLY A 51 0.52 0.90 -3.01
C GLY A 51 -0.66 0.17 -3.65
N MET A 52 -1.56 0.89 -4.34
CA MET A 52 -2.67 0.31 -5.08
C MET A 52 -2.18 -0.61 -6.19
N ALA A 53 -1.22 -0.18 -7.02
CA ALA A 53 -0.64 -1.01 -8.08
C ALA A 53 0.01 -2.29 -7.52
N GLN A 54 0.56 -2.24 -6.31
CA GLN A 54 1.10 -3.42 -5.64
C GLN A 54 -0.01 -4.34 -5.11
N ILE A 55 -1.11 -3.81 -4.59
CA ILE A 55 -2.28 -4.60 -4.22
C ILE A 55 -2.86 -5.30 -5.46
N GLU A 56 -2.99 -4.61 -6.59
CA GLU A 56 -3.48 -5.20 -7.85
C GLU A 56 -2.61 -6.38 -8.29
N LYS A 57 -1.27 -6.25 -8.19
CA LYS A 57 -0.33 -7.37 -8.45
C LYS A 57 -0.52 -8.53 -7.47
N LEU A 58 -0.70 -8.24 -6.19
CA LEU A 58 -0.94 -9.26 -5.17
C LEU A 58 -2.28 -9.98 -5.38
N LEU A 59 -3.31 -9.28 -5.85
CA LEU A 59 -4.59 -9.89 -6.22
C LEU A 59 -4.45 -10.75 -7.48
N ALA A 60 -3.79 -10.24 -8.52
CA ALA A 60 -3.55 -10.98 -9.75
C ALA A 60 -2.70 -12.24 -9.54
N GLY A 61 -1.68 -12.18 -8.68
CA GLY A 61 -0.79 -13.32 -8.39
C GLY A 61 -1.32 -14.34 -7.38
N VAL A 62 -2.44 -14.07 -6.70
CA VAL A 62 -3.06 -15.04 -5.77
C VAL A 62 -3.85 -16.14 -6.51
N GLY A 63 -4.25 -15.91 -7.76
CA GLY A 63 -5.00 -16.89 -8.56
C GLY A 63 -4.16 -17.94 -9.30
N ASP A 64 -2.83 -17.88 -9.22
CA ASP A 64 -1.91 -18.71 -10.03
C ASP A 64 -1.28 -19.89 -9.26
N ARG A 65 -1.95 -20.43 -8.23
CA ARG A 65 -1.46 -21.60 -7.48
C ARG A 65 -2.50 -22.68 -7.28
#